data_AF-A0A2D5K0A2-F1
#
_entry.id   AF-A0A2D5K0A2-F1
#
_cell.length_a   1.000
_cell.length_b   1.000
_cell.length_c   1.000
_cell.angle_alpha   90.00
_cell.angle_beta   90.00
_cell.angle_gamma   90.00
#
_symmetry.space_group_name_H-M   'P 1'
#
loop_
_entity.id
_entity.type
_entity.pdbx_description
1 polymer ?
#
loop_
_entity_poly.entity_id
_entity_poly.type
_entity_poly.pdbx_seq_one_letter_code
_entity_poly.pdbx_strand_id
1 'polypeptide(L)'
;TLIASFSSLFSWGIGLILPAVLSCIIANNLKKRNIKIHFPLLVYCGYAGSLVGMQGLSSTIPLILNTPNHFLTNKIGLISLSDTIFSNWNMMIVLSIMITLPIFVSRLHPDNVREYNGKLIQDSEVDKITIKNNNTYLSQKLENSRYITLLLGVFAFIYSLQYFVQGGSLNLNSLNMIFVVLGLLFADSAKHYIKLLSNAAKVAGPFLIQYPLYAGLMGMMAESGLAEIFVNGFVATSNSESLAIWAFFSAGILNIFIPSAGGQWAVQGPIIIEAALQLGANIPRVSMAVVLGELWTNTIQPLYLVPVLAITGLNIRDIMGYSILGLFLYAFIYLTALIFF
;
A
#
# COMPACT_ATOMS: atom_id res chain seq x y z
N THR A 1 10.14 -11.15 -4.03
CA THR A 1 9.24 -10.55 -5.01
C THR A 1 7.85 -11.15 -5.00
N LEU A 2 7.64 -12.39 -5.48
CA LEU A 2 6.27 -12.95 -5.59
C LEU A 2 5.47 -12.96 -4.28
N ILE A 3 6.09 -13.40 -3.17
CA ILE A 3 5.44 -13.38 -1.85
C ILE A 3 5.01 -11.95 -1.47
N ALA A 4 5.87 -10.95 -1.74
CA ALA A 4 5.58 -9.55 -1.49
C ALA A 4 4.42 -9.03 -2.36
N SER A 5 4.41 -9.38 -3.64
CA SER A 5 3.33 -9.00 -4.57
C SER A 5 2.01 -9.60 -4.13
N PHE A 6 1.96 -10.91 -3.86
CA PHE A 6 0.75 -11.55 -3.36
C PHE A 6 0.27 -10.93 -2.04
N SER A 7 1.14 -10.74 -1.05
CA SER A 7 0.74 -10.15 0.23
C SER A 7 0.28 -8.70 0.07
N SER A 8 0.90 -7.94 -0.85
CA SER A 8 0.53 -6.56 -1.15
C SER A 8 -0.84 -6.43 -1.82
N LEU A 9 -1.21 -7.39 -2.68
CA LEU A 9 -2.52 -7.42 -3.32
C LEU A 9 -3.67 -7.59 -2.32
N PHE A 10 -3.42 -8.26 -1.18
CA PHE A 10 -4.36 -8.29 -0.06
C PHE A 10 -4.35 -6.97 0.73
N SER A 11 -3.15 -6.51 1.10
CA SER A 11 -2.97 -5.25 1.82
C SER A 11 -1.61 -4.67 1.50
N TRP A 12 -1.56 -3.46 0.96
CA TRP A 12 -0.30 -2.78 0.63
C TRP A 12 0.59 -2.65 1.88
N GLY A 13 -0.01 -2.43 3.06
CA GLY A 13 0.71 -2.35 4.33
C GLY A 13 1.35 -3.69 4.73
N ILE A 14 0.62 -4.80 4.60
CA ILE A 14 1.19 -6.15 4.79
C ILE A 14 2.29 -6.40 3.76
N GLY A 15 2.04 -5.98 2.51
CA GLY A 15 2.98 -5.99 1.39
C GLY A 15 4.31 -5.33 1.67
N LEU A 16 4.37 -4.27 2.48
CA LEU A 16 5.62 -3.60 2.84
C LEU A 16 6.33 -4.28 4.01
N ILE A 17 5.60 -4.61 5.07
CA ILE A 17 6.18 -5.07 6.34
C ILE A 17 6.63 -6.54 6.25
N LEU A 18 5.77 -7.42 5.72
CA LEU A 18 6.05 -8.86 5.66
C LEU A 18 7.35 -9.16 4.89
N PRO A 19 7.60 -8.59 3.69
CA PRO A 19 8.83 -8.88 2.95
C PRO A 19 10.08 -8.28 3.58
N ALA A 20 9.97 -7.15 4.28
CA ALA A 20 11.09 -6.57 5.02
C ALA A 20 11.56 -7.51 6.14
N VAL A 21 10.60 -8.00 6.95
CA VAL A 21 10.86 -8.99 8.01
C VAL A 21 11.39 -10.29 7.41
N LEU A 22 10.75 -10.80 6.36
CA LEU A 22 11.15 -12.03 5.68
C LEU A 22 12.57 -11.93 5.11
N SER A 23 12.96 -10.78 4.56
CA SER A 23 14.31 -10.55 4.03
C SER A 23 15.37 -10.71 5.12
N CYS A 24 15.13 -10.14 6.30
CA CYS A 24 16.02 -10.30 7.45
C CYS A 24 16.07 -11.76 7.96
N ILE A 25 14.93 -12.46 8.01
CA ILE A 25 14.87 -13.88 8.40
C ILE A 25 15.65 -14.75 7.41
N ILE A 26 15.43 -14.57 6.11
CA ILE A 26 16.14 -15.28 5.04
C ILE A 26 17.64 -15.01 5.16
N ALA A 27 18.03 -13.75 5.28
CA ALA A 27 19.43 -13.37 5.38
C ALA A 27 20.13 -13.97 6.60
N ASN A 28 19.47 -13.97 7.76
CA ASN A 28 19.99 -14.59 8.97
C ASN A 28 20.14 -16.12 8.84
N ASN A 29 19.16 -16.79 8.22
CA ASN A 29 19.23 -18.24 7.99
C ASN A 29 20.31 -18.62 6.98
N LEU A 30 20.47 -17.86 5.90
CA LEU A 30 21.52 -18.10 4.91
C LEU A 30 22.91 -17.83 5.48
N LYS A 31 23.07 -16.79 6.31
CA LYS A 31 24.30 -16.52 7.06
C LYS A 31 24.68 -17.70 7.98
N LYS A 32 23.73 -18.28 8.72
CA LYS A 32 23.95 -19.49 9.54
C LYS A 32 24.40 -20.71 8.74
N ARG A 33 24.10 -20.74 7.43
CA ARG A 33 24.48 -21.81 6.50
C ARG A 33 25.72 -21.46 5.67
N ASN A 34 26.44 -20.37 5.99
CA ASN A 34 27.57 -19.85 5.20
C ASN A 34 27.24 -19.54 3.73
N ILE A 35 25.99 -19.20 3.43
CA ILE A 35 25.56 -18.78 2.09
C ILE A 35 25.55 -17.25 2.03
N LYS A 36 26.42 -16.69 1.21
CA LYS A 36 26.53 -15.24 1.01
C LYS A 36 25.42 -14.73 0.11
N ILE A 37 24.79 -13.62 0.51
CA ILE A 37 23.78 -12.92 -0.29
C ILE A 37 23.94 -11.42 -0.16
N HIS A 38 23.63 -10.70 -1.24
CA HIS A 38 23.62 -9.23 -1.22
C HIS A 38 22.31 -8.75 -0.58
N PHE A 39 22.37 -8.40 0.71
CA PHE A 39 21.20 -8.08 1.53
C PHE A 39 20.38 -6.89 1.01
N PRO A 40 20.96 -5.77 0.53
CA PRO A 40 20.18 -4.67 -0.03
C PRO A 40 19.28 -5.08 -1.21
N LEU A 41 19.78 -5.95 -2.10
CA LEU A 41 19.00 -6.43 -3.23
C LEU A 41 17.87 -7.35 -2.77
N LEU A 42 18.10 -8.21 -1.77
CA LEU A 42 17.04 -9.04 -1.19
C LEU A 42 15.90 -8.18 -0.63
N VAL A 43 16.23 -7.11 0.10
CA VAL A 43 15.26 -6.16 0.63
C VAL A 43 14.52 -5.45 -0.50
N TYR A 44 15.24 -5.01 -1.53
CA TYR A 44 14.63 -4.40 -2.72
C TYR A 44 13.68 -5.36 -3.44
N CYS A 45 14.00 -6.65 -3.56
CA CYS A 45 13.10 -7.66 -4.13
C CYS A 45 11.78 -7.77 -3.34
N GLY A 46 11.81 -7.52 -2.03
CA GLY A 46 10.61 -7.40 -1.20
C GLY A 46 9.86 -6.10 -1.48
N TYR A 47 10.56 -4.98 -1.42
CA TYR A 47 9.98 -3.65 -1.62
C TYR A 47 9.38 -3.46 -3.02
N ALA A 48 10.10 -3.79 -4.09
CA ALA A 48 9.59 -3.72 -5.45
C ALA A 48 8.33 -4.58 -5.61
N GLY A 49 8.35 -5.81 -5.08
CA GLY A 49 7.16 -6.67 -5.11
C GLY A 49 5.94 -6.03 -4.43
N SER A 50 6.15 -5.24 -3.37
CA SER A 50 5.09 -4.57 -2.61
C SER A 50 4.39 -3.43 -3.37
N LEU A 51 5.04 -2.84 -4.38
CA LEU A 51 4.52 -1.72 -5.17
C LEU A 51 3.34 -2.12 -6.07
N VAL A 52 2.98 -3.40 -6.13
CA VAL A 52 1.74 -3.85 -6.77
C VAL A 52 0.53 -3.65 -5.84
N GLY A 53 0.74 -3.39 -4.54
CA GLY A 53 -0.32 -3.42 -3.54
C GLY A 53 -1.45 -2.42 -3.73
N MET A 54 -1.17 -1.25 -4.32
CA MET A 54 -2.23 -0.27 -4.62
C MET A 54 -3.01 -0.62 -5.90
N GLN A 55 -2.76 -1.75 -6.54
CA GLN A 55 -3.65 -2.36 -7.55
C GLN A 55 -4.51 -3.49 -6.96
N GLY A 56 -4.42 -3.74 -5.64
CA GLY A 56 -5.14 -4.80 -4.94
C GLY A 56 -6.32 -4.32 -4.09
N LEU A 57 -6.76 -5.19 -3.17
CA LEU A 57 -7.95 -5.03 -2.33
C LEU A 57 -7.91 -3.83 -1.36
N SER A 58 -6.72 -3.26 -1.16
CA SER A 58 -6.48 -2.13 -0.26
C SER A 58 -6.18 -0.82 -0.99
N SER A 59 -6.45 -0.78 -2.30
CA SER A 59 -6.24 0.41 -3.12
C SER A 59 -7.19 1.54 -2.73
N THR A 60 -6.64 2.67 -2.28
CA THR A 60 -7.43 3.76 -1.70
C THR A 60 -8.42 4.37 -2.69
N ILE A 61 -8.00 4.72 -3.91
CA ILE A 61 -8.86 5.40 -4.90
C ILE A 61 -10.04 4.52 -5.33
N PRO A 62 -9.84 3.27 -5.80
CA PRO A 62 -10.94 2.36 -6.13
C PRO A 62 -11.88 2.10 -4.96
N LEU A 63 -11.36 1.96 -3.74
CA LEU A 63 -12.20 1.77 -2.56
C LEU A 63 -13.03 3.02 -2.24
N ILE A 64 -12.46 4.23 -2.37
CA ILE A 64 -13.21 5.49 -2.22
C ILE A 64 -14.33 5.56 -3.25
N LEU A 65 -14.05 5.26 -4.52
CA LEU A 65 -15.02 5.30 -5.61
C LEU A 65 -16.13 4.24 -5.48
N ASN A 66 -15.86 3.14 -4.79
CA ASN A 66 -16.85 2.12 -4.45
C ASN A 66 -17.51 2.34 -3.07
N THR A 67 -17.16 3.41 -2.35
CA THR A 67 -17.74 3.73 -1.03
C THR A 67 -18.97 4.62 -1.20
N PRO A 68 -20.17 4.21 -0.71
CA PRO A 68 -21.36 5.06 -0.73
C PRO A 68 -21.11 6.46 -0.13
N ASN A 69 -21.69 7.48 -0.75
CA ASN A 69 -21.60 8.89 -0.32
C ASN A 69 -20.18 9.47 -0.32
N HIS A 70 -19.27 8.96 -1.16
CA HIS A 70 -18.01 9.65 -1.43
C HIS A 70 -18.24 11.01 -2.09
N PHE A 71 -17.25 11.90 -2.01
CA PHE A 71 -17.34 13.31 -2.44
C PHE A 71 -17.57 13.53 -3.95
N LEU A 72 -17.49 12.48 -4.77
CA LEU A 72 -17.75 12.52 -6.22
C LEU A 72 -19.02 11.75 -6.62
N THR A 73 -19.73 11.12 -5.68
CA THR A 73 -20.89 10.24 -5.97
C THR A 73 -21.93 10.95 -6.84
N ASN A 74 -22.18 12.24 -6.60
CA ASN A 74 -23.17 13.02 -7.35
C ASN A 74 -22.78 13.28 -8.81
N LYS A 75 -21.49 13.19 -9.16
CA LYS A 75 -20.99 13.41 -10.52
C LYS A 75 -20.90 12.11 -11.32
N ILE A 76 -20.43 11.04 -10.69
CA ILE A 76 -20.04 9.80 -11.40
C ILE A 76 -20.74 8.54 -10.90
N GLY A 77 -21.59 8.64 -9.87
CA GLY A 77 -22.15 7.49 -9.19
C GLY A 77 -21.08 6.67 -8.46
N LEU A 78 -21.38 5.40 -8.19
CA LEU A 78 -20.42 4.45 -7.64
C LEU A 78 -19.70 3.72 -8.77
N ILE A 79 -18.38 3.55 -8.63
CA ILE A 79 -17.59 2.75 -9.56
C ILE A 79 -17.22 1.44 -8.88
N SER A 80 -17.59 0.34 -9.52
CA SER A 80 -17.39 -0.99 -8.97
C SER A 80 -15.91 -1.41 -8.98
N LEU A 81 -15.55 -2.36 -8.11
CA LEU A 81 -14.23 -2.97 -8.15
C LEU A 81 -14.00 -3.81 -9.43
N SER A 82 -15.08 -4.26 -10.09
CA SER A 82 -15.02 -4.96 -11.38
C SER A 82 -14.52 -4.06 -12.51
N ASP A 83 -14.81 -2.76 -12.45
CA ASP A 83 -14.36 -1.78 -13.44
C ASP A 83 -12.96 -1.23 -13.15
N THR A 84 -12.42 -1.49 -11.95
CA THR A 84 -11.15 -0.95 -11.47
C THR A 84 -10.15 -2.06 -11.19
N ILE A 85 -10.01 -2.53 -9.95
CA ILE A 85 -8.96 -3.48 -9.55
C ILE A 85 -9.13 -4.87 -10.17
N PHE A 86 -10.36 -5.32 -10.40
CA PHE A 86 -10.67 -6.61 -11.02
C PHE A 86 -10.94 -6.51 -12.52
N SER A 87 -10.70 -5.35 -13.11
CA SER A 87 -10.78 -5.21 -14.57
C SER A 87 -9.70 -6.07 -15.24
N ASN A 88 -10.01 -6.59 -16.43
CA ASN A 88 -9.09 -7.47 -17.16
C ASN A 88 -7.75 -6.80 -17.44
N TRP A 89 -7.77 -5.52 -17.82
CA TRP A 89 -6.55 -4.77 -18.15
C TRP A 89 -5.68 -4.53 -16.89
N ASN A 90 -6.28 -4.22 -15.73
CA ASN A 90 -5.51 -4.07 -14.49
C ASN A 90 -4.92 -5.41 -14.03
N MET A 91 -5.68 -6.50 -14.12
CA MET A 91 -5.16 -7.83 -13.81
C MET A 91 -4.02 -8.24 -14.74
N MET A 92 -4.07 -7.87 -16.03
CA MET A 92 -2.97 -8.09 -16.97
C MET A 92 -1.72 -7.28 -16.58
N ILE A 93 -1.86 -6.04 -16.11
CA ILE A 93 -0.74 -5.25 -15.58
C ILE A 93 -0.11 -5.95 -14.38
N VAL A 94 -0.94 -6.33 -13.39
CA VAL A 94 -0.49 -7.03 -12.17
C VAL A 94 0.26 -8.31 -12.54
N LEU A 95 -0.30 -9.15 -13.41
CA LEU A 95 0.33 -10.38 -13.89
C LEU A 95 1.65 -10.09 -14.61
N SER A 96 1.68 -9.07 -15.47
CA SER A 96 2.89 -8.67 -16.20
C SER A 96 4.00 -8.27 -15.25
N ILE A 97 3.70 -7.49 -14.20
CA ILE A 97 4.68 -7.13 -13.16
C ILE A 97 5.12 -8.37 -12.39
N MET A 98 4.20 -9.23 -11.98
CA MET A 98 4.54 -10.44 -11.21
C MET A 98 5.45 -11.41 -11.99
N ILE A 99 5.36 -11.43 -13.32
CA ILE A 99 6.24 -12.24 -14.19
C ILE A 99 7.57 -11.51 -14.45
N THR A 100 7.52 -10.25 -14.89
CA THR A 100 8.70 -9.51 -15.35
C THR A 100 9.61 -9.05 -14.21
N LEU A 101 9.03 -8.61 -13.09
CA LEU A 101 9.79 -8.03 -11.99
C LEU A 101 10.77 -9.01 -11.34
N PRO A 102 10.41 -10.27 -10.99
CA PRO A 102 11.37 -11.24 -10.47
C PRO A 102 12.52 -11.52 -11.44
N ILE A 103 12.21 -11.58 -12.75
CA ILE A 103 13.17 -11.82 -13.84
C ILE A 103 14.12 -10.62 -14.01
N PHE A 104 13.62 -9.41 -13.80
CA PHE A 104 14.39 -8.18 -13.86
C PHE A 104 15.33 -8.06 -12.66
N VAL A 105 14.80 -8.15 -11.44
CA VAL A 105 15.59 -7.96 -10.21
C VAL A 105 16.63 -9.06 -9.99
N SER A 106 16.40 -10.27 -10.50
CA SER A 106 17.40 -11.35 -10.45
C SER A 106 18.66 -11.03 -11.26
N ARG A 107 18.56 -10.18 -12.28
CA ARG A 107 19.70 -9.72 -13.10
C ARG A 107 20.45 -8.54 -12.51
N LEU A 108 19.98 -7.98 -11.39
CA LEU A 108 20.62 -6.84 -10.72
C LEU A 108 21.63 -7.27 -9.65
N HIS A 109 22.04 -8.54 -9.63
CA HIS A 109 23.01 -9.03 -8.66
C HIS A 109 24.36 -8.31 -8.84
N PRO A 110 24.88 -7.63 -7.81
CA PRO A 110 26.15 -6.93 -7.92
C PRO A 110 27.33 -7.88 -7.72
N ASP A 111 28.48 -7.55 -8.30
CA ASP A 111 29.72 -8.31 -8.12
C ASP A 111 30.19 -8.30 -6.66
N ASN A 112 30.01 -7.17 -5.97
CA ASN A 112 30.38 -7.00 -4.56
C ASN A 112 29.18 -7.28 -3.64
N VAL A 113 29.24 -8.43 -2.96
CA VAL A 113 28.21 -8.86 -2.02
C VAL A 113 28.34 -8.13 -0.69
N ARG A 114 27.26 -7.45 -0.27
CA ARG A 114 27.12 -6.86 1.07
C ARG A 114 26.17 -7.69 1.90
N GLU A 115 26.69 -8.33 2.94
CA GLU A 115 25.93 -9.25 3.79
C GLU A 115 25.11 -8.53 4.87
N TYR A 116 24.19 -9.28 5.49
CA TYR A 116 23.37 -8.79 6.59
C TYR A 116 24.17 -8.70 7.91
N ASN A 117 24.11 -7.53 8.55
CA ASN A 117 24.85 -7.21 9.77
C ASN A 117 24.15 -7.64 11.08
N GLY A 118 23.04 -8.39 11.02
CA GLY A 118 22.51 -9.14 12.17
C GLY A 118 21.71 -8.36 13.23
N LYS A 119 21.96 -7.05 13.38
CA LYS A 119 21.59 -6.30 14.61
C LYS A 119 20.09 -6.13 14.92
N LEU A 120 19.17 -6.29 13.97
CA LEU A 120 17.81 -5.74 14.14
C LEU A 120 16.71 -6.75 14.49
N ILE A 121 16.87 -8.03 14.12
CA ILE A 121 15.86 -9.07 14.43
C ILE A 121 16.34 -10.02 15.54
N GLN A 122 17.60 -9.90 15.99
CA GLN A 122 18.12 -10.76 17.06
C GLN A 122 17.67 -10.35 18.47
N ASP A 123 17.23 -9.09 18.69
CA ASP A 123 16.88 -8.60 20.03
C ASP A 123 15.42 -8.15 20.18
N SER A 124 14.60 -8.28 19.13
CA SER A 124 13.18 -8.49 19.40
C SER A 124 13.08 -9.88 19.98
N GLU A 125 13.27 -9.97 21.29
CA GLU A 125 12.38 -10.69 22.15
C GLU A 125 10.96 -10.59 21.54
N VAL A 126 10.65 -11.51 20.62
CA VAL A 126 9.56 -12.44 20.89
C VAL A 126 10.00 -13.22 22.14
N ASP A 127 10.19 -12.50 23.25
CA ASP A 127 9.64 -12.88 24.52
C ASP A 127 8.33 -13.48 24.10
N LYS A 128 8.23 -14.81 24.25
CA LYS A 128 6.95 -15.46 24.42
C LYS A 128 6.15 -14.41 25.17
N ILE A 129 5.14 -13.80 24.55
CA ILE A 129 4.34 -12.72 25.15
C ILE A 129 3.51 -13.41 26.23
N THR A 130 4.21 -13.96 27.20
CA THR A 130 3.76 -14.61 28.39
C THR A 130 3.63 -13.41 29.28
N ILE A 131 2.46 -12.78 29.18
CA ILE A 131 2.05 -11.83 30.18
C ILE A 131 2.20 -12.60 31.49
N LYS A 132 3.16 -12.21 32.35
CA LYS A 132 3.34 -12.83 33.67
C LYS A 132 1.99 -12.76 34.39
N ASN A 133 1.36 -13.93 34.54
CA ASN A 133 0.03 -14.07 35.11
C ASN A 133 0.12 -13.98 36.65
N ASN A 134 0.24 -12.78 37.19
CA ASN A 134 -0.15 -12.52 38.57
C ASN A 134 -1.63 -12.11 38.57
N ASN A 135 -2.50 -13.09 38.36
CA ASN A 135 -3.95 -12.89 38.30
C ASN A 135 -4.54 -12.88 39.72
N THR A 136 -4.31 -11.80 40.47
CA THR A 136 -4.85 -11.62 41.83
C THR A 136 -6.32 -11.23 41.81
N TYR A 137 -6.79 -10.52 40.78
CA TYR A 137 -8.16 -9.99 40.70
C TYR A 137 -8.95 -10.56 39.51
N LEU A 138 -10.28 -10.63 39.63
CA LEU A 138 -11.18 -11.14 38.59
C LEU A 138 -11.11 -10.31 37.29
N SER A 139 -10.93 -9.00 37.41
CA SER A 139 -10.71 -8.07 36.29
C SER A 139 -9.47 -8.43 35.48
N GLN A 140 -8.36 -8.79 36.14
CA GLN A 140 -7.13 -9.20 35.46
C GLN A 140 -7.28 -10.55 34.74
N LYS A 141 -8.05 -11.48 35.32
CA LYS A 141 -8.37 -12.76 34.65
C LYS A 141 -9.16 -12.54 33.37
N LEU A 142 -10.13 -11.63 33.39
CA LEU A 142 -10.92 -11.25 32.23
C LEU A 142 -10.07 -10.54 31.17
N GLU A 143 -9.24 -9.57 31.57
CA GLU A 143 -8.37 -8.82 30.67
C GLU A 143 -7.33 -9.71 29.95
N ASN A 144 -6.85 -10.76 30.63
CA ASN A 144 -5.91 -11.75 30.10
C ASN A 144 -6.59 -12.93 29.39
N SER A 145 -7.92 -12.94 29.29
CA SER A 145 -8.69 -14.03 28.71
C SER A 145 -8.90 -13.85 27.21
N ARG A 146 -8.67 -14.91 26.44
CA ARG A 146 -9.00 -14.98 25.01
C ARG A 146 -10.51 -14.93 24.76
N TYR A 147 -11.33 -15.31 25.74
CA TYR A 147 -12.79 -15.37 25.55
C TYR A 147 -13.39 -14.01 25.19
N ILE A 148 -12.87 -12.90 25.75
CA ILE A 148 -13.38 -11.56 25.47
C ILE A 148 -13.06 -11.15 24.02
N THR A 149 -11.79 -11.28 23.61
CA THR A 149 -11.37 -10.92 22.25
C THR A 149 -12.02 -11.83 21.22
N LEU A 150 -12.16 -13.12 21.51
CA LEU A 150 -12.84 -14.08 20.65
C LEU A 150 -14.33 -13.75 20.50
N LEU A 151 -15.05 -13.47 21.59
CA LEU A 151 -16.47 -13.13 21.56
C LEU A 151 -16.70 -11.86 20.74
N LEU A 152 -15.94 -10.80 21.01
CA LEU A 152 -16.02 -9.55 20.23
C LEU A 152 -15.67 -9.77 18.75
N GLY A 153 -14.61 -10.54 18.49
CA GLY A 153 -14.18 -10.89 17.14
C GLY A 153 -15.25 -11.68 16.38
N VAL A 154 -15.92 -12.63 17.02
CA VAL A 154 -17.02 -13.42 16.43
C VAL A 154 -18.24 -12.55 16.16
N PHE A 155 -18.64 -11.67 17.09
CA PHE A 155 -19.75 -10.74 16.83
C PHE A 155 -19.45 -9.81 15.65
N ALA A 156 -18.27 -9.21 15.63
CA ALA A 156 -17.84 -8.35 14.53
C ALA A 156 -17.70 -9.14 13.21
N PHE A 157 -17.28 -10.40 13.26
CA PHE A 157 -17.23 -11.29 12.10
C PHE A 157 -18.63 -11.59 11.56
N ILE A 158 -19.59 -11.93 12.43
CA ILE A 158 -20.98 -12.19 12.02
C ILE A 158 -21.59 -10.94 11.39
N TYR A 159 -21.38 -9.76 12.01
CA TYR A 159 -21.82 -8.49 11.45
C TYR A 159 -21.22 -8.25 10.05
N SER A 160 -19.91 -8.46 9.91
CA SER A 160 -19.22 -8.31 8.62
C SER A 160 -19.74 -9.30 7.58
N LEU A 161 -20.01 -10.54 7.96
CA LEU A 161 -20.58 -11.55 7.08
C LEU A 161 -21.99 -11.17 6.63
N GLN A 162 -22.83 -10.71 7.55
CA GLN A 162 -24.19 -10.23 7.24
C GLN A 162 -24.16 -9.07 6.25
N TYR A 163 -23.23 -8.12 6.42
CA TYR A 163 -23.04 -7.02 5.47
C TYR A 163 -22.81 -7.53 4.03
N PHE A 164 -21.91 -8.49 3.84
CA PHE A 164 -21.64 -9.05 2.52
C PHE A 164 -22.81 -9.91 1.99
N VAL A 165 -23.47 -10.71 2.84
CA VAL A 165 -24.63 -11.52 2.44
C VAL A 165 -25.81 -10.65 2.01
N GLN A 166 -25.97 -9.45 2.59
CA GLN A 166 -27.00 -8.48 2.22
C GLN A 166 -26.65 -7.66 0.96
N GLY A 167 -25.57 -8.00 0.25
CA GLY A 167 -25.15 -7.33 -0.97
C GLY A 167 -24.16 -6.18 -0.76
N GLY A 168 -23.59 -6.04 0.45
CA GLY A 168 -22.51 -5.12 0.72
C GLY A 168 -21.27 -5.42 -0.12
N SER A 169 -20.58 -4.39 -0.60
CA SER A 169 -19.38 -4.51 -1.43
C SER A 169 -18.11 -4.23 -0.62
N LEU A 170 -16.96 -4.70 -1.13
CA LEU A 170 -15.68 -4.33 -0.54
C LEU A 170 -15.40 -2.85 -0.80
N ASN A 171 -15.27 -2.07 0.26
CA ASN A 171 -14.98 -0.64 0.24
C ASN A 171 -14.08 -0.30 1.44
N LEU A 172 -13.78 0.98 1.63
CA LEU A 172 -12.82 1.38 2.66
C LEU A 172 -13.29 0.99 4.08
N ASN A 173 -14.58 1.11 4.36
CA ASN A 173 -15.14 0.81 5.68
C ASN A 173 -15.18 -0.70 5.95
N SER A 174 -15.63 -1.49 4.97
CA SER A 174 -15.68 -2.95 5.13
C SER A 174 -14.28 -3.55 5.23
N LEU A 175 -13.29 -3.02 4.52
CA LEU A 175 -11.89 -3.42 4.67
C LEU A 175 -11.35 -3.12 6.08
N ASN A 176 -11.59 -1.92 6.61
CA ASN A 176 -11.19 -1.56 7.97
C ASN A 176 -11.82 -2.49 9.01
N MET A 177 -13.10 -2.82 8.84
CA MET A 177 -13.79 -3.77 9.71
C MET A 177 -13.14 -5.16 9.67
N ILE A 178 -12.75 -5.65 8.49
CA ILE A 178 -12.03 -6.93 8.36
C ILE A 178 -10.73 -6.92 9.17
N PHE A 179 -9.95 -5.84 9.14
CA PHE A 179 -8.72 -5.75 9.94
C PHE A 179 -8.99 -5.76 11.45
N VAL A 180 -10.05 -5.08 11.91
CA VAL A 180 -10.47 -5.12 13.32
C VAL A 180 -10.87 -6.55 13.73
N VAL A 181 -11.68 -7.21 12.90
CA VAL A 181 -12.11 -8.60 13.13
C VAL A 181 -10.91 -9.54 13.24
N LEU A 182 -10.01 -9.52 12.25
CA LEU A 182 -8.81 -10.37 12.25
C LEU A 182 -7.91 -10.08 13.44
N GLY A 183 -7.73 -8.79 13.79
CA GLY A 183 -6.97 -8.37 14.95
C GLY A 183 -7.51 -8.94 16.26
N LEU A 184 -8.84 -8.90 16.45
CA LEU A 184 -9.49 -9.48 17.63
C LEU A 184 -9.41 -11.01 17.66
N LEU A 185 -9.62 -11.68 16.53
CA LEU A 185 -9.59 -13.15 16.44
C LEU A 185 -8.19 -13.75 16.68
N PHE A 186 -7.14 -13.03 16.25
CA PHE A 186 -5.75 -13.46 16.43
C PHE A 186 -5.14 -13.03 17.77
N ALA A 187 -5.76 -12.10 18.49
CA ALA A 187 -5.28 -11.70 19.81
C ALA A 187 -5.67 -12.73 20.90
N ASP A 188 -4.68 -13.11 21.69
CA ASP A 188 -4.88 -14.04 22.82
C ASP A 188 -5.60 -13.42 24.02
N SER A 189 -5.67 -12.09 24.09
CA SER A 189 -6.37 -11.35 25.14
C SER A 189 -6.50 -9.87 24.78
N ALA A 190 -7.32 -9.11 25.51
CA ALA A 190 -7.44 -7.67 25.29
C ALA A 190 -6.11 -6.95 25.52
N LYS A 191 -5.38 -7.37 26.56
CA LYS A 191 -4.03 -6.89 26.85
C LYS A 191 -3.03 -7.23 25.75
N HIS A 192 -3.10 -8.43 25.17
CA HIS A 192 -2.27 -8.81 24.03
C HIS A 192 -2.60 -7.93 22.82
N TYR A 193 -3.88 -7.71 22.52
CA TYR A 193 -4.32 -6.84 21.42
C TYR A 193 -3.80 -5.41 21.55
N ILE A 194 -3.93 -4.79 22.73
CA ILE A 194 -3.41 -3.43 22.99
C ILE A 194 -1.88 -3.40 22.84
N LYS A 195 -1.16 -4.43 23.30
CA LYS A 195 0.29 -4.51 23.13
C LYS A 195 0.68 -4.62 21.65
N LEU A 196 -0.02 -5.43 20.87
CA LEU A 196 0.18 -5.54 19.41
C LEU A 196 -0.07 -4.19 18.73
N LEU A 197 -1.18 -3.52 19.04
CA LEU A 197 -1.50 -2.19 18.51
C LEU A 197 -0.45 -1.15 18.90
N SER A 198 0.01 -1.16 20.15
CA SER A 198 1.04 -0.22 20.64
C SER A 198 2.38 -0.43 19.92
N ASN A 199 2.75 -1.69 19.65
CA ASN A 199 3.95 -2.00 18.89
C ASN A 199 3.80 -1.60 17.41
N ALA A 200 2.65 -1.87 16.80
CA ALA A 200 2.35 -1.44 15.44
C ALA A 200 2.33 0.10 15.33
N ALA A 201 1.82 0.80 16.35
CA ALA A 201 1.78 2.25 16.42
C ALA A 201 3.19 2.89 16.47
N LYS A 202 4.21 2.21 17.00
CA LYS A 202 5.61 2.69 16.92
C LYS A 202 6.12 2.69 15.47
N VAL A 203 5.68 1.72 14.66
CA VAL A 203 6.02 1.64 13.24
C VAL A 203 5.18 2.62 12.41
N ALA A 204 3.90 2.80 12.76
CA ALA A 204 2.97 3.68 12.05
C ALA A 204 3.09 5.17 12.46
N GLY A 205 3.59 5.46 13.66
CA GLY A 205 3.69 6.80 14.26
C GLY A 205 4.38 7.83 13.36
N PRO A 206 5.53 7.50 12.73
CA PRO A 206 6.15 8.39 11.75
C PRO A 206 5.23 8.79 10.59
N PHE A 207 4.33 7.91 10.12
CA PHE A 207 3.35 8.27 9.09
C PHE A 207 2.26 9.20 9.62
N LEU A 208 1.77 8.94 10.83
CA LEU A 208 0.72 9.74 11.45
C LEU A 208 1.13 11.21 11.62
N ILE A 209 2.41 11.48 11.90
CA ILE A 209 2.93 12.85 11.98
C ILE A 209 2.97 13.53 10.61
N GLN A 210 3.17 12.76 9.53
CA GLN A 210 3.30 13.30 8.18
C GLN A 210 1.95 13.61 7.53
N TYR A 211 0.88 12.85 7.83
CA TYR A 211 -0.44 13.08 7.23
C TYR A 211 -1.00 14.50 7.45
N PRO A 212 -0.91 15.13 8.65
CA PRO A 212 -1.30 16.53 8.82
C PRO A 212 -0.48 17.50 7.97
N LEU A 213 0.82 17.25 7.80
CA LEU A 213 1.67 18.07 6.94
C LEU A 213 1.24 17.95 5.47
N TYR A 214 0.91 16.74 5.03
CA TYR A 214 0.38 16.51 3.68
C TYR A 214 -0.99 17.14 3.48
N ALA A 215 -1.87 17.10 4.49
CA ALA A 215 -3.13 17.83 4.45
C ALA A 215 -2.90 19.34 4.33
N GLY A 216 -1.88 19.89 5.00
CA GLY A 216 -1.46 21.29 4.86
C GLY A 216 -0.94 21.61 3.46
N LEU A 217 -0.04 20.80 2.90
CA LEU A 217 0.48 20.95 1.54
C LEU A 217 -0.65 20.86 0.50
N MET A 218 -1.53 19.87 0.67
CA MET A 218 -2.73 19.67 -0.13
C MET A 218 -3.63 20.91 -0.11
N GLY A 219 -3.90 21.47 1.08
CA GLY A 219 -4.68 22.70 1.22
C GLY A 219 -4.02 23.89 0.52
N MET A 220 -2.71 24.09 0.70
CA MET A 220 -1.98 25.16 0.01
C MET A 220 -2.00 24.98 -1.52
N MET A 221 -1.85 23.76 -2.03
CA MET A 221 -1.88 23.49 -3.47
C MET A 221 -3.28 23.69 -4.08
N ALA A 222 -4.33 23.36 -3.34
CA ALA A 222 -5.71 23.60 -3.76
C ALA A 222 -6.04 25.10 -3.74
N GLU A 223 -5.80 25.79 -2.63
CA GLU A 223 -6.14 27.22 -2.46
C GLU A 223 -5.30 28.15 -3.34
N SER A 224 -4.03 27.79 -3.63
CA SER A 224 -3.20 28.56 -4.56
C SER A 224 -3.58 28.39 -6.04
N GLY A 225 -4.45 27.42 -6.36
CA GLY A 225 -4.75 27.03 -7.74
C GLY A 225 -3.62 26.26 -8.44
N LEU A 226 -2.52 25.96 -7.75
CA LEU A 226 -1.36 25.30 -8.35
C LEU A 226 -1.72 23.90 -8.89
N ALA A 227 -2.49 23.12 -8.12
CA ALA A 227 -2.94 21.81 -8.55
C ALA A 227 -3.81 21.91 -9.83
N GLU A 228 -4.69 22.91 -9.89
CA GLU A 228 -5.53 23.15 -11.05
C GLU A 228 -4.72 23.52 -12.29
N ILE A 229 -3.75 24.45 -12.17
CA ILE A 229 -2.87 24.83 -13.30
C ILE A 229 -2.13 23.61 -13.84
N PHE A 230 -1.57 22.77 -12.97
CA PHE A 230 -0.84 21.57 -13.38
C PHE A 230 -1.75 20.57 -14.09
N VAL A 231 -2.91 20.24 -13.50
CA VAL A 231 -3.82 19.24 -14.08
C VAL A 231 -4.42 19.77 -15.39
N ASN A 232 -4.85 21.04 -15.44
CA ASN A 232 -5.43 21.65 -16.64
C ASN A 232 -4.42 21.76 -17.78
N GLY A 233 -3.13 22.00 -17.48
CA GLY A 233 -2.08 21.98 -18.50
C GLY A 233 -2.00 20.65 -19.25
N PHE A 234 -2.14 19.53 -18.52
CA PHE A 234 -2.21 18.20 -19.11
C PHE A 234 -3.54 17.96 -19.84
N VAL A 235 -4.67 18.33 -19.22
CA VAL A 235 -6.02 18.15 -19.78
C VAL A 235 -6.18 18.90 -21.11
N ALA A 236 -5.65 20.12 -21.21
CA ALA A 236 -5.76 20.97 -22.41
C ALA A 236 -5.13 20.34 -23.67
N THR A 237 -4.17 19.42 -23.48
CA THR A 237 -3.51 18.68 -24.57
C THR A 237 -4.07 17.28 -24.79
N SER A 238 -5.06 16.89 -23.99
CA SER A 238 -5.59 15.54 -23.95
C SER A 238 -6.90 15.37 -24.72
N ASN A 239 -7.18 14.12 -25.10
CA ASN A 239 -8.48 13.69 -25.63
C ASN A 239 -8.97 12.46 -24.84
N SER A 240 -10.12 11.89 -25.21
CA SER A 240 -10.72 10.74 -24.53
C SER A 240 -9.78 9.53 -24.42
N GLU A 241 -8.91 9.32 -25.41
CA GLU A 241 -7.98 8.19 -25.47
C GLU A 241 -6.67 8.47 -24.71
N SER A 242 -6.17 9.70 -24.77
CA SER A 242 -4.88 10.06 -24.18
C SER A 242 -4.97 10.56 -22.73
N LEU A 243 -6.17 10.88 -22.23
CA LEU A 243 -6.36 11.44 -20.90
C LEU A 243 -5.78 10.55 -19.79
N ALA A 244 -5.92 9.22 -19.91
CA ALA A 244 -5.38 8.29 -18.91
C ALA A 244 -3.84 8.37 -18.82
N ILE A 245 -3.14 8.49 -19.96
CA ILE A 245 -1.68 8.64 -20.00
C ILE A 245 -1.26 9.95 -19.32
N TRP A 246 -1.99 11.03 -19.57
CA TRP A 246 -1.70 12.32 -18.93
C TRP A 246 -2.06 12.35 -17.45
N ALA A 247 -3.14 11.68 -17.05
CA ALA A 247 -3.50 11.47 -15.65
C ALA A 247 -2.41 10.71 -14.89
N PHE A 248 -1.80 9.69 -15.52
CA PHE A 248 -0.65 8.97 -14.99
C PHE A 248 0.55 9.87 -14.71
N PHE A 249 0.97 10.70 -15.67
CA PHE A 249 2.09 11.63 -15.46
C PHE A 249 1.77 12.71 -14.42
N SER A 250 0.57 13.29 -14.51
CA SER A 250 0.08 14.30 -13.55
C SER A 250 0.10 13.74 -12.13
N ALA A 251 -0.41 12.51 -11.94
CA ALA A 251 -0.45 11.84 -10.65
C ALA A 251 0.95 11.51 -10.13
N GLY A 252 1.86 11.06 -10.98
CA GLY A 252 3.25 10.80 -10.59
C GLY A 252 3.95 12.06 -10.09
N ILE A 253 3.79 13.18 -10.80
CA ILE A 253 4.39 14.47 -10.40
C ILE A 253 3.77 14.96 -9.08
N LEU A 254 2.44 14.93 -8.96
CA LEU A 254 1.76 15.37 -7.75
C LEU A 254 2.11 14.52 -6.53
N ASN A 255 2.31 13.21 -6.70
CA ASN A 255 2.68 12.29 -5.63
C ASN A 255 4.06 12.60 -5.00
N ILE A 256 4.94 13.34 -5.71
CA ILE A 256 6.19 13.85 -5.14
C ILE A 256 5.90 14.88 -4.02
N PHE A 257 4.84 15.68 -4.19
CA PHE A 257 4.44 16.74 -3.25
C PHE A 257 3.40 16.27 -2.23
N ILE A 258 2.47 15.41 -2.63
CA ILE A 258 1.39 14.86 -1.80
C ILE A 258 1.46 13.33 -1.84
N PRO A 259 2.38 12.69 -1.09
CA PRO A 259 2.56 11.24 -1.08
C PRO A 259 1.47 10.52 -0.27
N SER A 260 0.21 10.71 -0.65
CA SER A 260 -0.98 10.15 -0.01
C SER A 260 -2.09 9.96 -1.04
N ALA A 261 -2.43 8.71 -1.37
CA ALA A 261 -3.46 8.42 -2.37
C ALA A 261 -4.81 9.07 -2.06
N GLY A 262 -5.27 9.02 -0.81
CA GLY A 262 -6.52 9.67 -0.41
C GLY A 262 -6.44 11.19 -0.50
N GLY A 263 -5.34 11.79 -0.03
CA GLY A 263 -5.16 13.25 -0.05
C GLY A 263 -4.97 13.79 -1.46
N GLN A 264 -4.17 13.12 -2.29
CA GLN A 264 -4.00 13.46 -3.70
C GLN A 264 -5.32 13.33 -4.44
N TRP A 265 -6.07 12.24 -4.25
CA TRP A 265 -7.36 12.06 -4.89
C TRP A 265 -8.40 13.12 -4.49
N ALA A 266 -8.36 13.61 -3.25
CA ALA A 266 -9.25 14.68 -2.80
C ALA A 266 -9.04 16.00 -3.58
N VAL A 267 -7.83 16.25 -4.08
CA VAL A 267 -7.50 17.47 -4.86
C VAL A 267 -7.53 17.20 -6.36
N GLN A 268 -6.84 16.18 -6.83
CA GLN A 268 -6.70 15.87 -8.25
C GLN A 268 -7.96 15.21 -8.82
N GLY A 269 -8.65 14.39 -8.02
CA GLY A 269 -9.82 13.62 -8.43
C GLY A 269 -10.93 14.47 -9.04
N PRO A 270 -11.43 15.54 -8.37
CA PRO A 270 -12.47 16.38 -8.94
C PRO A 270 -12.12 16.98 -10.30
N ILE A 271 -10.86 17.39 -10.49
CA ILE A 271 -10.38 18.04 -11.71
C ILE A 271 -10.27 17.02 -12.86
N ILE A 272 -9.65 15.88 -12.61
CA ILE A 272 -9.46 14.86 -13.65
C ILE A 272 -10.77 14.17 -14.04
N ILE A 273 -11.70 14.03 -13.09
CA ILE A 273 -13.03 13.49 -13.35
C ILE A 273 -13.87 14.46 -14.19
N GLU A 274 -13.80 15.75 -13.90
CA GLU A 274 -14.47 16.78 -14.72
C GLU A 274 -13.94 16.75 -16.16
N ALA A 275 -12.61 16.69 -16.33
CA ALA A 275 -11.99 16.53 -17.64
C ALA A 275 -12.43 15.25 -18.36
N ALA A 276 -12.52 14.12 -17.63
CA ALA A 276 -12.97 12.86 -18.19
C ALA A 276 -14.43 12.94 -18.67
N LEU A 277 -15.31 13.59 -17.92
CA LEU A 277 -16.71 13.80 -18.32
C LEU A 277 -16.82 14.68 -19.57
N GLN A 278 -16.06 15.78 -19.62
CA GLN A 278 -16.06 16.71 -20.76
C GLN A 278 -15.53 16.07 -22.05
N LEU A 279 -14.47 15.27 -21.93
CA LEU A 279 -13.84 14.59 -23.06
C LEU A 279 -14.54 13.27 -23.43
N GLY A 280 -15.46 12.76 -22.61
CA GLY A 280 -16.07 11.44 -22.79
C GLY A 280 -15.10 10.28 -22.55
N ALA A 281 -14.09 10.47 -21.69
CA ALA A 281 -13.10 9.46 -21.35
C ALA A 281 -13.64 8.41 -20.37
N ASN A 282 -13.04 7.21 -20.38
CA ASN A 282 -13.42 6.14 -19.45
C ASN A 282 -12.97 6.47 -18.01
N ILE A 283 -13.93 6.79 -17.15
CA ILE A 283 -13.67 7.23 -15.77
C ILE A 283 -12.92 6.20 -14.93
N PRO A 284 -13.31 4.90 -14.88
CA PRO A 284 -12.55 3.88 -14.16
C PRO A 284 -11.08 3.80 -14.61
N ARG A 285 -10.82 3.82 -15.93
CA ARG A 285 -9.47 3.79 -16.51
C ARG A 285 -8.67 5.04 -16.13
N VAL A 286 -9.24 6.23 -16.23
CA VAL A 286 -8.58 7.49 -15.83
C VAL A 286 -8.27 7.50 -14.33
N SER A 287 -9.23 7.08 -13.49
CA SER A 287 -9.04 6.99 -12.03
C SER A 287 -7.92 6.01 -11.66
N MET A 288 -7.86 4.88 -12.35
CA MET A 288 -6.78 3.93 -12.14
C MET A 288 -5.45 4.42 -12.70
N ALA A 289 -5.43 5.21 -13.77
CA ALA A 289 -4.19 5.80 -14.26
C ALA A 289 -3.54 6.72 -13.21
N VAL A 290 -4.35 7.42 -12.40
CA VAL A 290 -3.87 8.15 -11.22
C VAL A 290 -3.19 7.19 -10.23
N VAL A 291 -3.85 6.08 -9.87
CA VAL A 291 -3.26 5.03 -9.01
C VAL A 291 -1.92 4.52 -9.56
N LEU A 292 -1.83 4.27 -10.87
CA LEU A 292 -0.61 3.79 -11.51
C LEU A 292 0.51 4.84 -11.48
N GLY A 293 0.18 6.12 -11.64
CA GLY A 293 1.14 7.23 -11.55
C GLY A 293 1.72 7.41 -10.15
N GLU A 294 0.87 7.27 -9.13
CA GLU A 294 1.32 7.22 -7.74
C GLU A 294 2.25 6.03 -7.49
N LEU A 295 1.84 4.82 -7.89
CA LEU A 295 2.65 3.62 -7.74
C LEU A 295 4.01 3.74 -8.44
N TRP A 296 4.01 4.32 -9.63
CA TRP A 296 5.23 4.56 -10.40
C TRP A 296 6.23 5.38 -9.58
N THR A 297 5.84 6.56 -9.11
CA THR A 297 6.74 7.44 -8.36
C THR A 297 6.99 6.98 -6.92
N ASN A 298 6.10 6.17 -6.34
CA ASN A 298 6.33 5.50 -5.06
C ASN A 298 7.56 4.58 -5.09
N THR A 299 8.00 4.12 -6.27
CA THR A 299 9.24 3.34 -6.41
C THR A 299 10.47 4.09 -5.90
N ILE A 300 10.51 5.42 -6.06
CA ILE A 300 11.63 6.28 -5.64
C ILE A 300 11.28 7.17 -4.45
N GLN A 301 10.02 7.19 -4.02
CA GLN A 301 9.55 8.03 -2.92
C GLN A 301 10.12 7.52 -1.59
N PRO A 302 10.97 8.29 -0.88
CA PRO A 302 11.59 7.85 0.37
C PRO A 302 10.59 7.36 1.41
N LEU A 303 9.40 7.97 1.47
CA LEU A 303 8.38 7.71 2.48
C LEU A 303 7.97 6.24 2.57
N TYR A 304 7.64 5.62 1.44
CA TYR A 304 7.22 4.22 1.39
C TYR A 304 8.34 3.26 1.78
N LEU A 305 9.59 3.72 1.61
CA LEU A 305 10.77 2.95 1.93
C LEU A 305 11.14 3.04 3.42
N VAL A 306 10.78 4.12 4.13
CA VAL A 306 11.14 4.33 5.55
C VAL A 306 10.86 3.12 6.45
N PRO A 307 9.70 2.45 6.42
CA PRO A 307 9.45 1.31 7.32
C PRO A 307 10.30 0.11 6.97
N VAL A 308 10.50 -0.11 5.67
CA VAL A 308 11.38 -1.18 5.18
C VAL A 308 12.80 -0.92 5.67
N LEU A 309 13.29 0.32 5.59
CA LEU A 309 14.61 0.71 6.11
C LEU A 309 14.68 0.60 7.64
N ALA A 310 13.63 1.00 8.36
CA ALA A 310 13.58 0.89 9.82
C ALA A 310 13.65 -0.58 10.30
N ILE A 311 13.01 -1.50 9.58
CA ILE A 311 13.04 -2.94 9.88
C ILE A 311 14.39 -3.56 9.48
N THR A 312 14.94 -3.15 8.33
CA THR A 312 16.11 -3.81 7.73
C THR A 312 17.45 -3.19 8.14
N GLY A 313 17.45 -1.96 8.62
CA GLY A 313 18.65 -1.20 9.00
C GLY A 313 19.45 -0.68 7.83
N LEU A 314 18.88 -0.73 6.64
CA LEU A 314 19.51 -0.18 5.45
C LEU A 314 19.35 1.34 5.44
N ASN A 315 20.28 2.00 4.77
CA ASN A 315 20.12 3.40 4.43
C ASN A 315 19.41 3.52 3.08
N ILE A 316 18.74 4.63 2.83
CA ILE A 316 18.08 4.88 1.55
C ILE A 316 19.01 4.73 0.34
N ARG A 317 20.27 5.16 0.48
CA ARG A 317 21.32 5.03 -0.54
C ARG A 317 21.61 3.58 -0.95
N ASP A 318 21.31 2.62 -0.07
CA ASP A 318 21.56 1.20 -0.31
C ASP A 318 20.53 0.59 -1.28
N ILE A 319 19.38 1.24 -1.45
CA ILE A 319 18.25 0.73 -2.25
C ILE A 319 17.94 1.64 -3.45
N MET A 320 18.20 2.95 -3.34
CA MET A 320 17.76 3.95 -4.33
C MET A 320 18.21 3.65 -5.77
N GLY A 321 19.42 3.11 -5.96
CA GLY A 321 19.90 2.72 -7.29
C GLY A 321 19.00 1.66 -7.96
N TYR A 322 18.59 0.64 -7.20
CA TYR A 322 17.65 -0.37 -7.69
C TYR A 322 16.26 0.22 -7.91
N SER A 323 15.80 1.10 -7.02
CA SER A 323 14.52 1.82 -7.18
C SER A 323 14.43 2.61 -8.47
N ILE A 324 15.49 3.32 -8.87
CA ILE A 324 15.52 4.05 -10.16
C ILE A 324 15.41 3.08 -11.35
N LEU A 325 16.09 1.93 -11.29
CA LEU A 325 15.96 0.91 -12.34
C LEU A 325 14.53 0.34 -12.40
N GLY A 326 13.92 0.08 -11.25
CA GLY A 326 12.51 -0.30 -11.16
C GLY A 326 11.58 0.75 -11.72
N LEU A 327 11.84 2.04 -11.47
CA LEU A 327 11.03 3.16 -11.95
C LEU A 327 10.83 3.10 -13.46
N PHE A 328 11.90 2.80 -14.22
CA PHE A 328 11.82 2.65 -15.67
C PHE A 328 11.04 1.40 -16.09
N LEU A 329 11.22 0.27 -15.39
CA LEU A 329 10.45 -0.94 -15.66
C LEU A 329 8.94 -0.72 -15.42
N TYR A 330 8.57 -0.11 -14.30
CA TYR A 330 7.17 0.23 -14.00
C TYR A 330 6.60 1.22 -14.99
N ALA A 331 7.33 2.28 -15.35
CA ALA A 331 6.91 3.23 -16.38
C ALA A 331 6.62 2.51 -17.70
N PHE A 332 7.53 1.63 -18.14
CA PHE A 332 7.37 0.88 -19.37
C PHE A 332 6.11 0.01 -19.35
N ILE A 333 5.88 -0.75 -18.28
CA ILE A 333 4.71 -1.63 -18.17
C ILE A 333 3.41 -0.82 -18.11
N TYR A 334 3.35 0.22 -17.26
CA TYR A 334 2.16 1.04 -17.07
C TYR A 334 1.80 1.83 -18.32
N LEU A 335 2.77 2.49 -18.96
CA LEU A 335 2.51 3.25 -20.19
C LEU A 335 2.11 2.33 -21.34
N THR A 336 2.75 1.18 -21.48
CA THR A 336 2.34 0.17 -22.48
C THR A 336 0.88 -0.22 -22.26
N ALA A 337 0.50 -0.53 -21.03
CA ALA A 337 -0.88 -0.90 -20.73
C ALA A 337 -1.86 0.24 -21.00
N LEU A 338 -1.55 1.47 -20.57
CA LEU A 338 -2.38 2.65 -20.80
C LEU A 338 -2.49 3.05 -22.28
N ILE A 339 -1.56 2.64 -23.14
CA ILE A 339 -1.62 2.87 -24.58
C ILE A 339 -2.53 1.82 -25.27
N PHE A 340 -2.44 0.56 -24.86
CA PHE A 340 -3.10 -0.55 -25.57
C PHE A 340 -4.46 -0.97 -25.00
N PHE A 341 -4.78 -0.64 -23.76
CA PHE A 341 -6.04 -0.98 -23.08
C PHE A 341 -6.69 0.27 -22.53
#